data_AF-A0A5M8FLT6-F1
#
_entry.id   AF-A0A5M8FLT6-F1
#
_cell.length_a   1.000
_cell.length_b   1.000
_cell.length_c   1.000
_cell.angle_alpha   90.00
_cell.angle_beta   90.00
_cell.angle_gamma   90.00
#
_symmetry.space_group_name_H-M   'P 1'
#
loop_
_entity.id
_entity.type
_entity.pdbx_description
1 polymer ?
#
loop_
_entity_poly.entity_id
_entity_poly.type
_entity_poly.pdbx_seq_one_letter_code
_entity_poly.pdbx_strand_id
1 'polypeptide(L)'
;MQEWFAQTWVEGQSHYLCGYLARDGQRAYFWQDNLLQQPGGKSMVLARSGANPGVDVDRLFVGLHALGFHGPFMMELISDAHGALHYIEINPRFWGPLQLVLTACPRLLILFARDHGATLAEPPPPPTAGPHWYAWAQGARQGDCRHYPGAQGLPAEKLLLQHDVYAAADTQALHACF
;
A
#
# COMPACT_ATOMS: atom_id res chain seq x y z
N MET A 1 -22.92 -2.70 21.15
CA MET A 1 -21.95 -2.23 22.15
C MET A 1 -20.84 -1.52 21.36
N GLN A 2 -20.47 -0.29 21.71
CA GLN A 2 -19.35 0.37 21.03
C GLN A 2 -18.07 -0.05 21.74
N GLU A 3 -17.28 -0.90 21.08
CA GLU A 3 -15.95 -1.27 21.55
C GLU A 3 -14.97 -0.20 21.07
N TRP A 4 -14.24 0.40 22.00
CA TRP A 4 -13.27 1.46 21.74
C TRP A 4 -11.89 0.98 22.18
N PHE A 5 -10.88 1.31 21.38
CA PHE A 5 -9.48 1.09 21.70
C PHE A 5 -8.77 2.44 21.74
N ALA A 6 -7.94 2.64 22.76
CA ALA A 6 -7.09 3.82 22.90
C ALA A 6 -5.64 3.36 23.04
N GLN A 7 -4.74 4.05 22.34
CA GLN A 7 -3.31 3.78 22.38
C GLN A 7 -2.52 5.08 22.43
N THR A 8 -1.25 4.97 22.80
CA THR A 8 -0.31 6.10 22.72
C THR A 8 -0.12 6.50 21.26
N TRP A 9 -0.07 7.80 21.00
CA TRP A 9 0.23 8.31 19.67
C TRP A 9 1.68 8.01 19.29
N VAL A 10 1.89 7.46 18.09
CA VAL A 10 3.21 7.14 17.55
C VAL A 10 3.52 8.05 16.36
N GLU A 11 4.65 8.75 16.43
CA GLU A 11 5.18 9.57 15.35
C GLU A 11 6.31 8.86 14.63
N GLY A 12 6.41 9.06 13.32
CA GLY A 12 7.44 8.44 12.51
C GLY A 12 7.04 8.26 11.05
N GLN A 13 7.79 7.42 10.34
CA GLN A 13 7.50 7.02 8.98
C GLN A 13 6.49 5.87 8.96
N SER A 14 5.39 6.04 8.23
CA SER A 14 4.38 4.99 8.05
C SER A 14 4.75 4.08 6.87
N HIS A 15 4.75 2.78 7.13
CA HIS A 15 5.04 1.72 6.17
C HIS A 15 3.86 0.76 6.10
N TYR A 16 3.46 0.41 4.88
CA TYR A 16 2.48 -0.63 4.63
C TYR A 16 3.17 -1.89 4.11
N LEU A 17 2.90 -3.03 4.74
CA LEU A 17 3.03 -4.32 4.08
C LEU A 17 1.71 -4.60 3.36
N CYS A 18 1.78 -4.61 2.04
CA CYS A 18 0.64 -4.80 1.16
C CYS A 18 0.69 -6.21 0.58
N GLY A 19 -0.26 -7.08 0.93
CA GLY A 19 -0.14 -8.51 0.67
C GLY A 19 -1.41 -9.19 0.20
N TYR A 20 -1.24 -10.34 -0.45
CA TYR A 20 -2.27 -11.33 -0.68
C TYR A 20 -1.77 -12.71 -0.27
N LEU A 21 -2.59 -13.43 0.50
CA LEU A 21 -2.35 -14.81 0.91
C LEU A 21 -3.45 -15.68 0.29
N ALA A 22 -3.08 -16.52 -0.68
CA ALA A 22 -3.99 -17.42 -1.35
C ALA A 22 -4.39 -18.60 -0.45
N ARG A 23 -5.53 -19.22 -0.76
CA ARG A 23 -6.05 -20.39 -0.01
C ARG A 23 -5.06 -21.56 0.03
N ASP A 24 -4.30 -21.75 -1.05
CA ASP A 24 -3.29 -22.81 -1.17
C ASP A 24 -1.95 -22.48 -0.46
N GLY A 25 -1.85 -21.31 0.19
CA GLY A 25 -0.66 -20.85 0.89
C GLY A 25 0.31 -20.04 0.03
N GLN A 26 0.06 -19.87 -1.28
CA GLN A 26 0.86 -18.95 -2.09
C GLN A 26 0.67 -17.51 -1.60
N ARG A 27 1.74 -16.71 -1.65
CA ARG A 27 1.71 -15.31 -1.24
C ARG A 27 2.41 -14.40 -2.23
N ALA A 28 1.96 -13.15 -2.30
CA ALA A 28 2.62 -12.05 -2.98
C ALA A 28 2.45 -10.78 -2.15
N TYR A 29 3.51 -9.97 -2.07
CA TYR A 29 3.50 -8.74 -1.29
C TYR A 29 4.53 -7.75 -1.82
N PHE A 30 4.40 -6.51 -1.36
CA PHE A 30 5.41 -5.46 -1.46
C PHE A 30 5.29 -4.52 -0.28
N TRP A 31 6.33 -3.72 -0.06
CA TRP A 31 6.33 -2.66 0.93
C TRP A 31 6.00 -1.33 0.28
N GLN A 32 5.28 -0.48 1.00
CA GLN A 32 4.92 0.86 0.59
C GLN A 32 5.30 1.85 1.68
N ASP A 33 5.97 2.93 1.30
CA ASP A 33 6.19 4.09 2.16
C ASP A 33 5.06 5.11 1.90
N ASN A 34 4.38 5.52 2.97
CA ASN A 34 3.40 6.60 2.91
C ASN A 34 4.10 7.94 3.02
N LEU A 35 3.76 8.89 2.14
CA LEU A 35 4.46 10.17 2.06
C LEU A 35 3.53 11.33 2.41
N LEU A 36 2.31 11.30 1.88
CA LEU A 36 1.26 12.28 2.17
C LEU A 36 -0.07 11.59 2.47
N GLN A 37 -0.76 12.07 3.50
CA GLN A 37 -2.10 11.62 3.88
C GLN A 37 -3.03 12.81 4.06
N GLN A 38 -4.29 12.64 3.67
CA GLN A 38 -5.34 13.60 3.97
C GLN A 38 -5.51 13.81 5.48
N PRO A 39 -5.98 15.00 5.91
CA PRO A 39 -6.16 15.32 7.33
C PRO A 39 -7.17 14.38 8.00
N GLY A 40 -6.96 14.13 9.29
CA GLY A 40 -7.84 13.29 10.11
C GLY A 40 -7.71 11.79 9.85
N GLY A 41 -6.55 11.32 9.37
CA GLY A 41 -6.31 9.89 9.17
C GLY A 41 -7.04 9.29 7.97
N LYS A 42 -7.40 10.12 6.98
CA LYS A 42 -8.11 9.70 5.77
C LYS A 42 -7.13 9.08 4.76
N SER A 43 -7.47 9.11 3.47
CA SER A 43 -6.72 8.42 2.41
C SER A 43 -5.27 8.89 2.29
N MET A 44 -4.40 7.96 1.94
CA MET A 44 -3.08 8.27 1.40
C MET A 44 -3.24 8.89 0.02
N VAL A 45 -2.47 9.95 -0.25
CA VAL A 45 -2.53 10.71 -1.52
C VAL A 45 -1.19 10.75 -2.24
N LEU A 46 -0.09 10.41 -1.55
CA LEU A 46 1.18 10.12 -2.18
C LEU A 46 1.84 8.96 -1.42
N ALA A 47 2.24 7.94 -2.17
CA ALA A 47 2.97 6.80 -1.64
C ALA A 47 3.93 6.28 -2.71
N ARG A 48 4.90 5.47 -2.27
CA ARG A 48 5.82 4.78 -3.18
C ARG A 48 6.12 3.37 -2.69
N SER A 49 6.61 2.50 -3.57
CA SER A 49 7.18 1.23 -3.13
C SER A 49 8.41 1.49 -2.25
N GLY A 50 8.48 0.80 -1.12
CA GLY A 50 9.56 0.90 -0.14
C GLY A 50 10.29 -0.42 0.06
N ALA A 51 11.19 -0.44 1.04
CA ALA A 51 11.89 -1.64 1.50
C ALA A 51 11.24 -2.21 2.77
N ASN A 52 11.57 -3.46 3.09
CA ASN A 52 11.16 -4.06 4.35
C ASN A 52 11.86 -3.33 5.52
N PRO A 53 11.12 -2.75 6.48
CA PRO A 53 11.71 -2.02 7.59
C PRO A 53 12.32 -2.93 8.67
N GLY A 54 12.21 -4.26 8.54
CA GLY A 54 12.81 -5.23 9.48
C GLY A 54 11.86 -6.32 9.97
N VAL A 55 10.75 -6.56 9.27
CA VAL A 55 9.75 -7.57 9.62
C VAL A 55 10.08 -8.92 9.01
N ASP A 56 9.93 -9.98 9.80
CA ASP A 56 9.91 -11.36 9.30
C ASP A 56 8.57 -11.65 8.60
N VAL A 57 8.53 -11.30 7.32
CA VAL A 57 7.34 -11.45 6.47
C VAL A 57 6.97 -12.92 6.31
N ASP A 58 7.96 -13.81 6.25
CA ASP A 58 7.71 -15.24 6.06
C ASP A 58 6.96 -15.83 7.23
N ARG A 59 7.40 -15.52 8.45
CA ARG A 59 6.71 -15.93 9.69
C ARG A 59 5.32 -15.32 9.80
N LEU A 60 5.13 -14.05 9.42
CA LEU A 60 3.83 -13.41 9.42
C LEU A 60 2.83 -14.16 8.53
N PHE A 61 3.19 -14.43 7.27
CA PHE A 61 2.30 -15.13 6.35
C PHE A 61 2.03 -16.58 6.77
N VAL A 62 3.02 -17.30 7.27
CA VAL A 62 2.83 -18.65 7.83
C VAL A 62 1.85 -18.61 9.00
N GLY A 63 2.00 -17.63 9.90
CA GLY A 63 1.09 -17.44 11.04
C GLY A 63 -0.34 -17.12 10.61
N LEU A 64 -0.51 -16.19 9.66
CA LEU A 64 -1.82 -15.85 9.11
C LEU A 64 -2.50 -17.06 8.46
N HIS A 65 -1.76 -17.84 7.66
CA HIS A 65 -2.29 -19.05 7.02
C HIS A 65 -2.68 -20.11 8.06
N ALA A 66 -1.87 -20.32 9.09
CA ALA A 66 -2.16 -21.24 10.18
C ALA A 66 -3.41 -20.83 11.00
N LEU A 67 -3.72 -19.53 11.07
CA LEU A 67 -4.95 -19.00 11.67
C LEU A 67 -6.17 -19.14 10.73
N GLY A 68 -6.00 -19.66 9.52
CA GLY A 68 -7.05 -19.81 8.52
C GLY A 68 -7.34 -18.54 7.72
N PHE A 69 -6.50 -17.50 7.82
CA PHE A 69 -6.66 -16.29 7.02
C PHE A 69 -6.22 -16.54 5.57
N HIS A 70 -7.04 -16.05 4.63
CA HIS A 70 -6.74 -15.97 3.21
C HIS A 70 -7.38 -14.71 2.63
N GLY A 71 -6.73 -14.08 1.66
CA GLY A 71 -7.21 -12.88 0.99
C GLY A 71 -6.21 -11.71 1.05
N PRO A 72 -6.67 -10.51 0.63
CA PRO A 72 -5.85 -9.32 0.65
C PRO A 72 -5.74 -8.76 2.07
N PHE A 73 -4.60 -8.19 2.39
CA PHE A 73 -4.45 -7.38 3.58
C PHE A 73 -3.45 -6.24 3.39
N MET A 74 -3.58 -5.24 4.25
CA MET A 74 -2.57 -4.22 4.48
C MET A 74 -2.25 -4.19 5.97
N MET A 75 -0.97 -4.24 6.32
CA MET A 75 -0.50 -4.05 7.70
C MET A 75 0.27 -2.73 7.80
N GLU A 76 -0.12 -1.87 8.73
CA GLU A 76 0.57 -0.60 9.01
C GLU A 76 1.57 -0.74 10.15
N LEU A 77 2.77 -0.23 9.89
CA LEU A 77 3.84 -0.04 10.86
C LEU A 77 4.26 1.42 10.86
N ILE A 78 4.67 1.94 12.02
CA ILE A 78 5.38 3.21 12.10
C ILE A 78 6.80 2.97 12.63
N SER A 79 7.81 3.42 11.88
CA SER A 79 9.18 3.50 12.39
C SER A 79 9.41 4.87 13.01
N ASP A 80 9.68 4.92 14.31
CA ASP A 80 9.91 6.19 15.02
C ASP A 80 11.31 6.78 14.75
N ALA A 81 11.57 7.95 15.33
CA ALA A 81 12.85 8.66 15.17
C ALA A 81 14.06 7.90 15.76
N HIS A 82 13.84 6.88 16.60
CA HIS A 82 14.87 6.03 17.17
C HIS A 82 15.03 4.71 16.41
N GLY A 83 14.26 4.50 15.34
CA GLY A 83 14.26 3.29 14.54
C GLY A 83 13.45 2.14 15.14
N ALA A 84 12.67 2.38 16.20
CA ALA A 84 11.78 1.35 16.74
C ALA A 84 10.55 1.21 15.84
N LEU A 85 10.13 -0.04 15.60
CA LEU A 85 8.94 -0.36 14.81
C LEU A 85 7.74 -0.59 15.72
N HIS A 86 6.66 0.13 15.42
CA HIS A 86 5.39 0.05 16.13
C HIS A 86 4.34 -0.53 15.19
N TYR A 87 3.67 -1.61 15.61
CA TYR A 87 2.51 -2.14 14.92
C TYR A 87 1.29 -1.25 15.20
N ILE A 88 0.59 -0.83 14.15
CA ILE A 88 -0.59 0.04 14.27
C ILE A 88 -1.87 -0.76 14.04
N GLU A 89 -2.00 -1.35 12.85
CA GLU A 89 -3.20 -2.10 12.47
C GLU A 89 -2.94 -3.09 11.34
N ILE A 90 -3.87 -4.04 11.17
CA ILE A 90 -3.99 -4.89 9.99
C ILE A 90 -5.42 -4.81 9.46
N ASN A 91 -5.55 -4.49 8.18
CA ASN A 91 -6.82 -4.38 7.48
C ASN A 91 -6.96 -5.59 6.54
N PRO A 92 -7.90 -6.53 6.77
CA PRO A 92 -8.12 -7.70 5.91
C PRO A 92 -8.95 -7.35 4.66
N ARG A 93 -8.49 -6.33 3.92
CA ARG A 93 -9.14 -5.79 2.72
C ARG A 93 -8.11 -5.09 1.84
N PHE A 94 -8.52 -4.74 0.62
CA PHE A 94 -7.76 -3.82 -0.20
C PHE A 94 -7.70 -2.41 0.42
N TRP A 95 -6.64 -1.68 0.09
CA TRP A 95 -6.31 -0.35 0.60
C TRP A 95 -6.36 0.68 -0.53
N GLY A 96 -6.32 1.97 -0.19
CA GLY A 96 -6.52 3.07 -1.15
C GLY A 96 -5.48 3.11 -2.28
N PRO A 97 -4.16 3.12 -1.98
CA PRO A 97 -3.08 3.04 -2.97
C PRO A 97 -2.97 1.73 -3.78
N LEU A 98 -4.09 1.08 -4.12
CA LEU A 98 -4.12 -0.21 -4.82
C LEU A 98 -3.49 -0.15 -6.23
N GLN A 99 -3.54 1.00 -6.92
CA GLN A 99 -2.93 1.13 -8.25
C GLN A 99 -1.41 0.84 -8.20
N LEU A 100 -0.76 1.09 -7.06
CA LEU A 100 0.67 0.81 -6.89
C LEU A 100 0.99 -0.69 -7.10
N VAL A 101 0.03 -1.58 -6.85
CA VAL A 101 0.17 -3.03 -7.07
C VAL A 101 0.48 -3.35 -8.54
N LEU A 102 -0.10 -2.61 -9.48
CA LEU A 102 0.06 -2.85 -10.92
C LEU A 102 1.50 -2.71 -11.39
N THR A 103 2.32 -1.98 -10.64
CA THR A 103 3.72 -1.74 -10.98
C THR A 103 4.66 -2.41 -9.99
N ALA A 104 4.35 -2.41 -8.70
CA ALA A 104 5.22 -2.96 -7.67
C ALA A 104 5.09 -4.49 -7.47
N CYS A 105 3.88 -5.05 -7.61
CA CYS A 105 3.67 -6.48 -7.39
C CYS A 105 2.41 -7.01 -8.11
N PRO A 106 2.39 -7.08 -9.45
CA PRO A 106 1.20 -7.49 -10.20
C PRO A 106 0.70 -8.89 -9.82
N ARG A 107 1.62 -9.76 -9.39
CA ARG A 107 1.32 -11.13 -8.93
C ARG A 107 0.29 -11.17 -7.81
N LEU A 108 0.19 -10.11 -6.99
CA LEU A 108 -0.83 -9.98 -5.95
C LEU A 108 -2.25 -10.07 -6.52
N LEU A 109 -2.54 -9.35 -7.62
CA LEU A 109 -3.86 -9.40 -8.27
C LEU A 109 -4.07 -10.71 -9.06
N ILE A 110 -3.00 -11.32 -9.54
CA ILE A 110 -3.05 -12.64 -10.19
C ILE A 110 -3.46 -13.73 -9.19
N LEU A 111 -2.87 -13.73 -7.99
CA LEU A 111 -3.28 -14.65 -6.93
C LEU A 111 -4.74 -14.43 -6.52
N PHE A 112 -5.16 -13.16 -6.36
CA PHE A 112 -6.56 -12.83 -6.10
C PHE A 112 -7.50 -13.40 -7.17
N ALA A 113 -7.19 -13.18 -8.45
CA ALA A 113 -8.03 -13.66 -9.54
C ALA A 113 -8.10 -15.20 -9.60
N ARG A 114 -6.98 -15.89 -9.36
CA ARG A 114 -6.91 -17.36 -9.33
C ARG A 114 -7.74 -17.96 -8.19
N ASP A 115 -7.69 -17.37 -7.00
CA ASP A 115 -8.53 -17.77 -5.86
C ASP A 115 -10.03 -17.61 -6.14
N HIS A 116 -10.38 -16.82 -7.16
CA HIS A 116 -11.76 -16.59 -7.62
C HIS A 116 -12.06 -17.28 -8.97
N GLY A 117 -11.24 -18.26 -9.37
CA GLY A 117 -11.50 -19.14 -10.51
C GLY A 117 -10.98 -18.64 -11.86
N ALA A 118 -10.25 -17.53 -11.91
CA ALA A 118 -9.61 -17.08 -13.15
C ALA A 118 -8.36 -17.91 -13.46
N THR A 119 -8.14 -18.20 -14.74
CA THR A 119 -6.89 -18.79 -15.23
C THR A 119 -6.04 -17.70 -15.87
N LEU A 120 -5.07 -17.18 -15.12
CA LEU A 120 -4.16 -16.14 -15.59
C LEU A 120 -2.71 -16.64 -15.54
N ALA A 121 -1.92 -16.24 -16.53
CA ALA A 121 -0.48 -16.48 -16.54
C ALA A 121 0.23 -15.69 -15.43
N GLU A 122 1.43 -16.13 -15.04
CA GLU A 122 2.29 -15.32 -14.19
C GLU A 122 2.66 -14.02 -14.91
N PRO A 123 2.66 -12.87 -14.21
CA PRO A 123 3.10 -11.63 -14.80
C PRO A 123 4.63 -11.65 -14.97
N PRO A 124 5.17 -10.89 -15.93
CA PRO A 124 6.60 -10.65 -15.95
C PRO A 124 7.03 -9.98 -14.63
N PRO A 125 8.27 -10.20 -14.18
CA PRO A 125 8.79 -9.50 -13.01
C PRO A 125 8.72 -7.99 -13.24
N PRO A 126 8.36 -7.19 -12.20
CA PRO A 126 8.32 -5.75 -12.34
C PRO A 126 9.71 -5.21 -12.66
N PRO A 127 9.81 -4.14 -13.48
CA PRO A 127 11.09 -3.54 -13.80
C PRO A 127 11.80 -3.06 -12.53
N THR A 128 13.08 -3.40 -12.38
CA THR A 128 13.87 -3.18 -11.16
C THR A 128 14.38 -1.74 -10.96
N ALA A 129 13.99 -0.79 -11.81
CA ALA A 129 14.54 0.56 -11.80
C ALA A 129 13.76 1.51 -10.90
N GLY A 130 14.26 1.69 -9.67
CA GLY A 130 13.78 2.72 -8.74
C GLY A 130 12.41 2.43 -8.11
N PRO A 131 11.91 3.34 -7.27
CA PRO A 131 10.61 3.19 -6.62
C PRO A 131 9.46 3.41 -7.60
N HIS A 132 8.41 2.61 -7.48
CA HIS A 132 7.12 2.85 -8.09
C HIS A 132 6.31 3.84 -7.26
N TRP A 133 5.45 4.62 -7.90
CA TRP A 133 4.74 5.73 -7.27
C TRP A 133 3.23 5.59 -7.44
N TYR A 134 2.53 6.09 -6.43
CA TYR A 134 1.08 6.32 -6.44
C TYR A 134 0.83 7.77 -6.03
N ALA A 135 -0.01 8.48 -6.79
CA ALA A 135 -0.51 9.77 -6.36
C ALA A 135 -2.01 9.93 -6.65
N TRP A 136 -2.69 10.66 -5.78
CA TRP A 136 -4.05 11.16 -5.99
C TRP A 136 -4.05 12.68 -5.81
N ALA A 137 -3.80 13.41 -6.91
CA ALA A 137 -3.57 14.84 -6.88
C ALA A 137 -4.80 15.61 -6.38
N GLN A 138 -6.00 15.23 -6.84
CA GLN A 138 -7.24 15.86 -6.40
C GLN A 138 -7.53 15.58 -4.91
N GLY A 139 -7.16 14.40 -4.41
CA GLY A 139 -7.30 14.05 -2.99
C GLY A 139 -6.41 14.91 -2.09
N ALA A 140 -5.20 15.23 -2.55
CA ALA A 140 -4.26 16.07 -1.82
C ALA A 140 -4.76 17.52 -1.64
N ARG A 141 -5.76 17.96 -2.42
CA ARG A 141 -6.35 19.31 -2.32
C ARG A 141 -7.44 19.45 -1.26
N GLN A 142 -7.80 18.35 -0.56
CA GLN A 142 -8.92 18.35 0.40
C GLN A 142 -8.55 18.86 1.80
N GLY A 143 -7.42 19.56 1.94
CA GLY A 143 -6.93 20.16 3.18
C GLY A 143 -5.43 19.95 3.36
N ASP A 144 -4.91 20.41 4.50
CA ASP A 144 -3.48 20.28 4.82
C ASP A 144 -3.13 18.81 5.04
N CYS A 145 -2.36 18.26 4.09
CA CYS A 145 -1.92 16.88 4.18
C CYS A 145 -0.91 16.70 5.32
N ARG A 146 -1.00 15.58 6.03
CA ARG A 146 0.08 15.12 6.89
C ARG A 146 1.25 14.69 6.01
N HIS A 147 2.44 15.20 6.31
CA HIS A 147 3.69 14.77 5.70
C HIS A 147 4.38 13.76 6.60
N TYR A 148 4.77 12.62 6.03
CA TYR A 148 5.63 11.66 6.70
C TYR A 148 7.11 12.00 6.47
N PRO A 149 8.04 11.58 7.36
CA PRO A 149 9.47 11.86 7.23
C PRO A 149 10.06 11.57 5.83
N GLY A 150 9.63 10.49 5.18
CA GLY A 150 10.06 10.10 3.84
C GLY A 150 9.65 11.08 2.73
N ALA A 151 8.74 12.02 3.00
CA ALA A 151 8.39 13.11 2.09
C ALA A 151 9.38 14.29 2.17
N GLN A 152 10.23 14.36 3.20
CA GLN A 152 11.14 15.48 3.40
C GLN A 152 12.12 15.62 2.22
N GLY A 153 12.21 16.83 1.66
CA GLY A 153 13.08 17.13 0.53
C GLY A 153 12.56 16.66 -0.84
N LEU A 154 11.42 15.96 -0.89
CA LEU A 154 10.80 15.57 -2.16
C LEU A 154 9.96 16.72 -2.74
N PRO A 155 9.94 16.89 -4.08
CA PRO A 155 9.07 17.87 -4.73
C PRO A 155 7.63 17.32 -4.81
N ALA A 156 6.94 17.29 -3.67
CA ALA A 156 5.63 16.66 -3.49
C ALA A 156 4.59 17.05 -4.55
N GLU A 157 4.43 18.34 -4.84
CA GLU A 157 3.48 18.83 -5.85
C GLU A 157 3.77 18.29 -7.25
N LYS A 158 5.05 18.26 -7.63
CA LYS A 158 5.48 17.69 -8.91
C LYS A 158 5.18 16.20 -8.98
N LEU A 159 5.48 15.46 -7.90
CA LEU A 159 5.24 14.03 -7.82
C LEU A 159 3.73 13.71 -7.86
N LEU A 160 2.91 14.52 -7.19
CA LEU A 160 1.45 14.38 -7.21
C LEU A 160 0.90 14.51 -8.62
N LEU A 161 1.37 15.49 -9.40
CA LEU A 161 0.94 15.68 -10.79
C LEU A 161 1.50 14.61 -11.73
N GLN A 162 2.77 14.23 -11.56
CA GLN A 162 3.46 13.27 -12.43
C GLN A 162 2.89 11.86 -12.31
N HIS A 163 2.43 11.48 -11.12
CA HIS A 163 1.98 10.11 -10.81
C HIS A 163 0.48 10.03 -10.51
N ASP A 164 -0.30 11.05 -10.88
CA ASP A 164 -1.73 11.08 -10.59
C ASP A 164 -2.45 9.91 -11.27
N VAL A 165 -3.18 9.13 -10.48
CA VAL A 165 -3.88 7.93 -10.97
C VAL A 165 -4.87 8.23 -12.10
N TYR A 166 -5.42 9.45 -12.12
CA TYR A 166 -6.36 9.91 -13.14
C TYR A 166 -5.67 10.44 -14.41
N ALA A 167 -4.36 10.71 -14.35
CA ALA A 167 -3.56 11.06 -15.52
C ALA A 167 -2.95 9.82 -16.21
N ALA A 168 -3.08 8.64 -15.61
CA ALA A 168 -2.60 7.38 -16.19
C ALA A 168 -3.39 7.01 -17.46
N ALA A 169 -2.68 6.42 -18.44
CA ALA A 169 -3.24 6.14 -19.76
C ALA A 169 -4.43 5.16 -19.72
N ASP A 170 -4.41 4.19 -18.82
CA ASP A 170 -5.49 3.24 -18.58
C ASP A 170 -6.76 3.93 -18.04
N THR A 171 -6.60 4.89 -17.12
CA THR A 171 -7.72 5.69 -16.61
C THR A 171 -8.26 6.66 -17.65
N GLN A 172 -7.38 7.33 -18.41
CA GLN A 172 -7.79 8.26 -19.47
C GLN A 172 -8.63 7.57 -20.56
N ALA A 173 -8.27 6.33 -20.93
CA ALA A 173 -9.01 5.56 -21.92
C ALA A 173 -10.47 5.31 -21.48
N LEU A 174 -10.73 5.12 -20.18
CA LEU A 174 -12.08 4.93 -19.65
C LEU A 174 -12.95 6.19 -19.76
N HIS A 175 -12.35 7.38 -19.66
CA HIS A 175 -13.07 8.65 -19.82
C HIS A 175 -13.41 8.96 -21.29
N ALA A 176 -12.67 8.41 -22.25
CA ALA A 176 -12.94 8.58 -23.68
C ALA A 176 -14.06 7.66 -24.20
N CYS A 177 -14.57 6.73 -23.38
CA CYS A 177 -15.68 5.84 -23.73
C CYS A 177 -17.07 6.42 -23.41
N PHE A 178 -17.15 7.66 -22.94
CA PHE A 178 -18.39 8.36 -22.60
C PHE A 178 -18.56 9.64 -23.42
#